data_AF-A0A7V1MLJ8-F1
#
_entry.id   AF-A0A7V1MLJ8-F1
#
_cell.length_a   1.000
_cell.length_b   1.000
_cell.length_c   1.000
_cell.angle_alpha   90.00
_cell.angle_beta   90.00
_cell.angle_gamma   90.00
#
_symmetry.space_group_name_H-M   'P 1'
#
loop_
_entity.id
_entity.type
_entity.pdbx_description
1 polymer ?
#
loop_
_entity_poly.entity_id
_entity_poly.type
_entity_poly.pdbx_seq_one_letter_code
_entity_poly.pdbx_strand_id
1 'polypeptide(L)'
;MFPLIKILRAFRKQIFPFRFIYSDNYWADLGEHVFPVVKYKLIYEALLRRGAKKENFLSPQLAGKEDLLLVHTPKYLKKLETGDLSHSEILSLELPYSPELLKFAFLFVGGTILTAEKALEDGLAVHIGGGFHHAFPDHGEGFCVLNDV
;
A
#
# COMPACT_ATOMS: atom_id res chain seq x y z
N MET A 1 35.50 -24.93 -4.10
CA MET A 1 35.73 -23.51 -4.48
C MET A 1 34.43 -22.72 -4.76
N PHE A 2 33.28 -23.12 -4.22
CA PHE A 2 31.98 -22.43 -4.36
C PHE A 2 31.41 -21.71 -3.10
N PRO A 3 31.93 -21.84 -1.85
CA PRO A 3 31.31 -21.16 -0.69
C PRO A 3 31.66 -19.67 -0.57
N LEU A 4 32.86 -19.25 -0.98
CA LEU A 4 33.39 -17.91 -0.69
C LEU A 4 32.64 -16.80 -1.44
N ILE A 5 32.17 -17.09 -2.67
CA ILE A 5 31.41 -16.14 -3.49
C ILE A 5 30.00 -15.88 -2.92
N LYS A 6 29.34 -16.89 -2.33
CA LYS A 6 28.05 -16.69 -1.64
C LYS A 6 28.20 -15.82 -0.39
N ILE A 7 29.29 -16.01 0.36
CA ILE A 7 29.60 -15.20 1.54
C ILE A 7 29.84 -13.74 1.13
N LEU A 8 30.65 -13.49 0.11
CA LEU A 8 30.90 -12.13 -0.40
C LEU A 8 29.65 -11.43 -0.93
N ARG A 9 28.71 -12.18 -1.52
CA ARG A 9 27.40 -11.66 -1.96
C ARG A 9 26.47 -11.32 -0.79
N ALA A 10 26.56 -12.07 0.32
CA ALA A 10 25.77 -11.82 1.53
C ALA A 10 26.18 -10.53 2.27
N PHE A 11 27.40 -10.03 2.05
CA PHE A 11 27.92 -8.81 2.69
C PHE A 11 27.98 -7.59 1.77
N ARG A 12 27.61 -7.73 0.48
CA ARG A 12 27.54 -6.58 -0.42
C ARG A 12 26.22 -5.84 -0.17
N LYS A 13 26.29 -4.72 0.55
CA LYS A 13 25.14 -3.80 0.68
C LYS A 13 24.63 -3.45 -0.71
N GLN A 14 23.35 -3.69 -0.96
CA GLN A 14 22.72 -3.34 -2.22
C GLN A 14 22.55 -1.82 -2.26
N ILE A 15 22.87 -1.22 -3.41
CA ILE A 15 22.61 0.19 -3.65
C ILE A 15 21.20 0.30 -4.19
N PHE A 16 20.40 1.17 -3.58
CA PHE A 16 19.04 1.50 -4.02
C PHE A 16 19.05 2.94 -4.53
N PRO A 17 19.26 3.16 -5.84
CA PRO A 17 19.32 4.50 -6.42
C PRO A 17 17.93 5.11 -6.68
N PHE A 18 16.85 4.41 -6.30
CA PHE A 18 15.47 4.83 -6.49
C PHE A 18 14.75 5.05 -5.15
N ARG A 19 13.60 5.71 -5.21
CA ARG A 19 12.77 6.03 -4.05
C ARG A 19 11.79 4.90 -3.75
N PHE A 20 11.58 4.64 -2.47
CA PHE A 20 10.54 3.78 -1.96
C PHE A 20 9.43 4.62 -1.33
N ILE A 21 8.18 4.21 -1.48
CA ILE A 21 7.05 4.85 -0.81
C ILE A 21 6.55 3.90 0.28
N TYR A 22 6.51 4.42 1.52
CA TYR A 22 6.14 3.66 2.71
C TYR A 22 5.71 4.59 3.84
N SER A 23 4.74 4.15 4.64
CA SER A 23 4.36 4.81 5.90
C SER A 23 4.30 3.78 7.03
N ASP A 24 4.72 4.18 8.23
CA ASP A 24 4.45 3.39 9.45
C ASP A 24 2.94 3.25 9.74
N ASN A 25 2.10 4.07 9.09
CA ASN A 25 0.64 3.97 9.13
C ASN A 25 0.08 2.94 8.13
N TYR A 26 0.91 2.10 7.48
CA TYR A 26 0.45 0.97 6.65
C TYR A 26 0.00 -0.18 7.55
N TRP A 27 -1.00 0.12 8.38
CA TRP A 27 -1.56 -0.76 9.40
C TRP A 27 -3.07 -0.57 9.51
N ALA A 28 -3.76 -1.68 9.76
CA ALA A 28 -5.15 -1.73 10.17
C ALA A 28 -5.34 -3.02 10.98
N ASP A 29 -6.05 -2.95 12.10
CA ASP A 29 -6.44 -4.14 12.85
C ASP A 29 -7.59 -4.86 12.11
N LEU A 30 -7.30 -6.08 11.66
CA LEU A 30 -8.26 -6.95 10.99
C LEU A 30 -8.65 -8.16 11.88
N GLY A 31 -8.20 -8.21 13.13
CA GLY A 31 -8.36 -9.39 13.99
C GLY A 31 -7.69 -10.64 13.41
N GLU A 32 -8.34 -11.79 13.55
CA GLU A 32 -7.88 -13.08 12.98
C GLU A 32 -8.20 -13.18 11.49
N HIS A 33 -7.58 -12.32 10.67
CA HIS A 33 -7.76 -12.31 9.23
C HIS A 33 -6.51 -12.82 8.49
N VAL A 34 -6.72 -13.45 7.33
CA VAL A 34 -5.62 -14.04 6.52
C VAL A 34 -4.74 -12.98 5.84
N PHE A 35 -5.24 -11.76 5.69
CA PHE A 35 -4.51 -10.66 5.05
C PHE A 35 -3.39 -10.14 5.96
N PRO A 36 -2.10 -10.34 5.61
CA PRO A 36 -1.01 -10.08 6.54
C PRO A 36 -0.57 -8.61 6.45
N VAL A 37 -1.28 -7.70 7.12
CA VAL A 37 -0.98 -6.25 7.10
C VAL A 37 0.46 -5.94 7.54
N VAL A 38 0.99 -6.71 8.49
CA VAL A 38 2.37 -6.59 8.99
C VAL A 38 3.44 -6.72 7.89
N LYS A 39 3.12 -7.33 6.73
CA LYS A 39 4.08 -7.56 5.64
C LYS A 39 4.75 -6.27 5.18
N TYR A 40 4.05 -5.14 5.15
CA TYR A 40 4.58 -3.88 4.64
C TYR A 40 5.74 -3.36 5.50
N LYS A 41 5.56 -3.38 6.83
CA LYS A 41 6.62 -3.06 7.79
C LYS A 41 7.79 -4.03 7.68
N LEU A 42 7.52 -5.33 7.53
CA LEU A 42 8.57 -6.34 7.39
C LEU A 42 9.38 -6.15 6.09
N ILE A 43 8.74 -5.74 4.98
CA ILE A 43 9.43 -5.40 3.73
C ILE A 43 10.32 -4.17 3.92
N TYR A 44 9.80 -3.10 4.52
CA TYR A 44 10.56 -1.89 4.86
C TYR A 44 11.82 -2.23 5.68
N GLU A 45 11.66 -2.97 6.78
CA GLU A 45 12.78 -3.38 7.62
C GLU A 45 13.76 -4.30 6.88
N ALA A 46 13.26 -5.18 6.01
CA ALA A 46 14.11 -6.05 5.21
C ALA A 46 14.92 -5.27 4.16
N LEU A 47 14.38 -4.19 3.59
CA LEU A 47 15.10 -3.29 2.69
C LEU A 47 16.19 -2.52 3.43
N LEU A 48 15.90 -2.00 4.63
CA LEU A 48 16.91 -1.37 5.49
C LEU A 48 18.07 -2.32 5.80
N ARG A 49 17.77 -3.58 6.18
CA ARG A 49 18.79 -4.61 6.43
C ARG A 49 19.63 -4.93 5.19
N ARG A 50 19.08 -4.77 3.98
CA ARG A 50 19.77 -5.00 2.70
C ARG A 50 20.60 -3.81 2.21
N GLY A 51 20.51 -2.65 2.87
CA GLY A 51 21.32 -1.47 2.58
C GLY A 51 20.55 -0.24 2.13
N ALA A 52 19.21 -0.29 2.06
CA ALA A 52 18.42 0.92 1.88
C ALA A 52 18.63 1.85 3.09
N LYS A 53 18.69 3.15 2.84
CA LYS A 53 18.77 4.18 3.88
C LYS A 53 17.39 4.77 4.11
N LYS A 54 17.17 5.37 5.29
CA LYS A 54 15.89 6.02 5.60
C LYS A 54 15.54 7.10 4.59
N GLU A 55 16.54 7.82 4.09
CA GLU A 55 16.41 8.84 3.04
C GLU A 55 15.91 8.29 1.69
N ASN A 56 15.97 6.97 1.46
CA ASN A 56 15.36 6.37 0.28
C ASN A 56 13.83 6.28 0.38
N PHE A 57 13.24 6.46 1.56
CA PHE A 57 11.80 6.27 1.79
C PHE A 57 11.08 7.60 1.91
N LEU A 58 9.99 7.75 1.16
CA LEU A 58 9.05 8.85 1.26
C LEU A 58 7.73 8.36 1.86
N SER A 59 7.14 9.13 2.76
CA SER A 59 5.80 8.85 3.28
C SER A 59 4.76 9.55 2.41
N PRO A 60 3.71 8.83 1.96
CA PRO A 60 2.61 9.47 1.27
C PRO A 60 1.70 10.25 2.21
N GLN A 61 0.83 11.05 1.61
CA GLN A 61 -0.35 11.63 2.25
C GLN A 61 -1.57 10.78 1.93
N LEU A 62 -2.68 11.01 2.64
CA LEU A 62 -3.97 10.45 2.25
C LEU A 62 -4.37 11.01 0.89
N ALA A 63 -4.90 10.16 0.00
CA ALA A 63 -5.44 10.61 -1.27
C ALA A 63 -6.58 11.63 -1.06
N GLY A 64 -6.62 12.64 -1.92
CA GLY A 64 -7.72 13.59 -1.94
C GLY A 64 -9.00 12.93 -2.45
N LYS A 65 -10.15 13.48 -2.04
CA LYS A 65 -11.45 13.01 -2.56
C LYS A 65 -11.54 13.12 -4.08
N GLU A 66 -10.89 14.13 -4.65
CA GLU A 66 -10.90 14.38 -6.10
C GLU A 66 -10.18 13.27 -6.86
N ASP A 67 -9.06 12.77 -6.34
CA ASP A 67 -8.33 11.65 -6.92
C ASP A 67 -9.15 10.36 -6.84
N LEU A 68 -9.80 10.11 -5.71
CA LEU A 68 -10.65 8.93 -5.52
C LEU A 68 -11.85 8.92 -6.46
N LEU A 69 -12.40 10.10 -6.77
CA LEU A 69 -13.54 10.27 -7.68
C LEU A 69 -13.19 10.02 -9.15
N LEU A 70 -11.91 9.91 -9.51
CA LEU A 70 -11.49 9.49 -10.86
C LEU A 70 -11.85 8.03 -11.14
N VAL A 71 -11.93 7.20 -10.10
CA VAL A 71 -12.19 5.76 -10.20
C VAL A 71 -13.52 5.39 -9.55
N HIS A 72 -13.79 5.92 -8.36
CA HIS A 72 -14.91 5.51 -7.54
C HIS A 72 -16.10 6.47 -7.60
N THR A 73 -17.29 5.90 -7.50
CA THR A 73 -18.52 6.68 -7.50
C THR A 73 -18.68 7.49 -6.20
N PRO A 74 -19.29 8.70 -6.25
CA PRO A 74 -19.59 9.47 -5.05
C PRO A 74 -20.43 8.68 -4.02
N LYS A 75 -21.31 7.80 -4.51
CA LYS A 75 -22.16 6.96 -3.67
C LYS A 75 -21.34 5.95 -2.87
N TYR A 76 -20.37 5.29 -3.50
CA TYR A 76 -19.50 4.33 -2.81
C TYR A 76 -18.61 5.00 -1.79
N LEU A 77 -17.94 6.10 -2.18
CA LEU A 77 -17.10 6.87 -1.24
C LEU A 77 -17.90 7.37 -0.05
N LYS A 78 -19.14 7.83 -0.26
CA LYS A 78 -20.02 8.24 0.85
C LYS A 78 -20.30 7.08 1.80
N LYS A 79 -20.64 5.88 1.29
CA LYS A 79 -20.87 4.70 2.13
C LYS A 79 -19.64 4.32 2.95
N LEU A 80 -18.47 4.39 2.35
CA LEU A 80 -17.22 4.18 3.07
C LEU A 80 -17.07 5.24 4.18
N GLU A 81 -17.13 6.52 3.85
CA GLU A 81 -16.97 7.62 4.83
C GLU A 81 -17.98 7.54 6.00
N THR A 82 -19.21 7.10 5.76
CA THR A 82 -20.26 6.98 6.79
C THR A 82 -20.31 5.61 7.47
N GLY A 83 -19.63 4.59 6.93
CA GLY A 83 -19.73 3.21 7.40
C GLY A 83 -21.05 2.51 7.04
N ASP A 84 -21.79 3.01 6.04
CA ASP A 84 -23.09 2.48 5.61
C ASP A 84 -22.98 1.34 4.58
N LEU A 85 -21.91 0.55 4.65
CA LEU A 85 -21.78 -0.65 3.83
C LEU A 85 -22.81 -1.70 4.28
N SER A 86 -23.51 -2.28 3.33
CA SER A 86 -24.39 -3.42 3.58
C SER A 86 -23.59 -4.67 3.96
N HIS A 87 -24.26 -5.64 4.58
CA HIS A 87 -23.64 -6.92 4.92
C HIS A 87 -23.05 -7.63 3.69
N SER A 88 -23.75 -7.60 2.56
CA SER A 88 -23.24 -8.17 1.30
C SER A 88 -21.99 -7.45 0.78
N GLU A 89 -21.91 -6.12 0.91
CA GLU A 89 -20.71 -5.37 0.52
C GLU A 89 -19.51 -5.71 1.41
N ILE A 90 -19.73 -5.90 2.71
CA ILE A 90 -18.67 -6.34 3.64
C ILE A 90 -18.21 -7.76 3.32
N LEU A 91 -19.13 -8.67 2.96
CA LEU A 91 -18.79 -10.01 2.52
C LEU A 91 -17.97 -10.00 1.22
N SER A 92 -18.35 -9.17 0.23
CA SER A 92 -17.59 -8.99 -1.02
C SER A 92 -16.18 -8.42 -0.77
N LEU A 93 -16.05 -7.45 0.13
CA LEU A 93 -14.76 -6.90 0.54
C LEU A 93 -13.82 -7.96 1.13
N GLU A 94 -14.40 -8.99 1.77
CA GLU A 94 -13.69 -10.01 2.53
C GLU A 94 -12.78 -9.41 3.62
N LEU A 95 -13.12 -8.23 4.13
CA LEU A 95 -12.41 -7.55 5.20
C LEU A 95 -13.39 -7.02 6.24
N PRO A 96 -13.06 -7.11 7.54
CA PRO A 96 -13.84 -6.42 8.56
C PRO A 96 -13.72 -4.91 8.36
N TYR A 97 -14.83 -4.27 8.03
CA TYR A 97 -14.85 -2.83 7.82
C TYR A 97 -14.56 -2.07 9.13
N SER A 98 -13.67 -1.08 9.05
CA SER A 98 -13.40 -0.13 10.14
C SER A 98 -12.92 1.22 9.59
N PRO A 99 -13.05 2.32 10.36
CA PRO A 99 -12.46 3.60 9.97
C PRO A 99 -10.93 3.54 9.80
N GLU A 100 -10.25 2.64 10.52
CA GLU A 100 -8.82 2.40 10.36
C GLU A 100 -8.50 1.76 9.02
N LEU A 101 -9.27 0.73 8.61
CA LEU A 101 -9.16 0.13 7.27
C LEU A 101 -9.39 1.16 6.17
N LEU A 102 -10.37 2.06 6.35
CA LEU A 102 -10.62 3.13 5.39
C LEU A 102 -9.43 4.09 5.26
N LYS A 103 -8.86 4.53 6.40
CA LYS A 103 -7.67 5.37 6.41
C LYS A 103 -6.47 4.68 5.76
N PHE A 104 -6.30 3.39 6.03
CA PHE A 104 -5.30 2.54 5.38
C PHE A 104 -5.49 2.55 3.85
N ALA A 105 -6.70 2.34 3.35
CA ALA A 105 -6.99 2.34 1.92
C ALA A 105 -6.69 3.70 1.25
N PHE A 106 -7.11 4.81 1.87
CA PHE A 106 -6.81 6.16 1.36
C PHE A 106 -5.31 6.45 1.29
N LEU A 107 -4.56 5.96 2.28
CA LEU A 107 -3.11 6.13 2.33
C LEU A 107 -2.41 5.31 1.25
N PHE A 108 -2.95 4.14 0.88
CA PHE A 108 -2.43 3.32 -0.20
C PHE A 108 -2.65 3.96 -1.58
N VAL A 109 -3.83 4.56 -1.81
CA VAL A 109 -4.04 5.36 -3.03
C VAL A 109 -3.05 6.51 -3.12
N GLY A 110 -2.88 7.28 -2.03
CA GLY A 110 -1.88 8.35 -1.99
C GLY A 110 -0.44 7.85 -2.16
N GLY A 111 -0.15 6.63 -1.69
CA GLY A 111 1.11 5.93 -1.92
C GLY A 111 1.39 5.66 -3.39
N THR A 112 0.38 5.21 -4.13
CA THR A 112 0.52 4.92 -5.56
C THR A 112 0.61 6.21 -6.39
N ILE A 113 -0.16 7.25 -6.05
CA ILE A 113 -0.03 8.58 -6.66
C ILE A 113 1.41 9.12 -6.49
N LEU A 114 1.92 9.16 -5.24
CA LEU A 114 3.28 9.62 -4.97
C LEU A 114 4.33 8.77 -5.70
N THR A 115 4.09 7.46 -5.81
CA THR A 115 4.99 6.57 -6.56
C THR A 115 5.00 6.91 -8.04
N ALA A 116 3.84 7.18 -8.65
CA ALA A 116 3.75 7.57 -10.05
C ALA A 116 4.47 8.91 -10.30
N GLU A 117 4.25 9.92 -9.44
CA GLU A 117 4.95 11.21 -9.52
C GLU A 117 6.47 11.05 -9.47
N LYS A 118 6.98 10.26 -8.52
CA LYS A 118 8.42 10.03 -8.39
C LYS A 118 8.99 9.16 -9.50
N ALA A 119 8.20 8.24 -10.05
CA ALA A 119 8.62 7.48 -11.23
C ALA A 119 8.77 8.39 -12.46
N LEU A 120 7.89 9.40 -12.63
CA LEU A 120 8.02 10.39 -13.70
C LEU A 120 9.26 11.30 -13.52
N GLU A 121 9.57 11.68 -12.28
CA GLU A 121 10.74 12.52 -11.98
C GLU A 121 12.07 11.77 -12.07
N ASP A 122 12.14 10.56 -11.49
CA ASP A 122 13.38 9.82 -11.27
C ASP A 122 13.60 8.64 -12.23
N GLY A 123 12.60 8.35 -13.07
CA GLY A 123 12.55 7.18 -13.94
C GLY A 123 12.12 5.87 -13.26
N LEU A 124 12.28 5.77 -11.92
CA LEU A 124 11.81 4.62 -11.14
C LEU A 124 11.51 5.02 -9.69
N ALA A 125 10.34 4.64 -9.22
CA ALA A 125 9.97 4.62 -7.81
C ALA A 125 9.19 3.35 -7.48
N VAL A 126 9.22 2.91 -6.23
CA VAL A 126 8.61 1.66 -5.79
C VAL A 126 7.69 1.90 -4.59
N HIS A 127 6.42 1.58 -4.74
CA HIS A 127 5.49 1.51 -3.62
C HIS A 127 5.73 0.17 -2.87
N ILE A 128 6.02 0.20 -1.56
CA ILE A 128 6.11 -1.04 -0.75
C ILE A 128 4.74 -1.73 -0.64
N GLY A 129 3.69 -0.92 -0.69
CA GLY A 129 2.30 -1.35 -0.77
C GLY A 129 1.75 -1.27 -2.19
N GLY A 130 0.50 -0.86 -2.26
CA GLY A 130 -0.28 -0.70 -3.49
C GLY A 130 -0.71 -2.01 -4.14
N GLY A 131 -1.28 -1.89 -5.34
CA GLY A 131 -1.71 -3.03 -6.15
C GLY A 131 -3.06 -3.62 -5.74
N PHE A 132 -3.92 -2.84 -5.08
CA PHE A 132 -5.28 -3.21 -4.72
C PHE A 132 -6.24 -3.11 -5.92
N HIS A 133 -5.98 -3.96 -6.92
CA HIS A 133 -6.63 -3.92 -8.23
C HIS A 133 -8.03 -4.56 -8.34
N HIS A 134 -8.57 -5.15 -7.27
CA HIS A 134 -9.88 -5.82 -7.33
C HIS A 134 -11.06 -4.90 -6.99
N ALA A 135 -10.81 -3.68 -6.53
CA ALA A 135 -11.91 -2.75 -6.26
C ALA A 135 -12.50 -2.20 -7.56
N PHE A 136 -13.83 -2.09 -7.60
CA PHE A 136 -14.60 -1.58 -8.72
C PHE A 136 -15.04 -0.13 -8.45
N PRO A 137 -15.61 0.57 -9.45
CA PRO A 137 -16.07 1.94 -9.25
C PRO A 137 -17.09 2.11 -8.11
N ASP A 138 -17.96 1.14 -7.87
CA ASP A 138 -19.08 1.27 -6.94
C ASP A 138 -19.04 0.34 -5.71
N HIS A 139 -18.03 -0.52 -5.60
CA HIS A 139 -17.81 -1.41 -4.47
C HIS A 139 -16.35 -1.87 -4.38
N GLY A 140 -15.96 -2.37 -3.22
CA GLY A 140 -14.69 -3.06 -3.05
C GLY A 140 -14.89 -4.57 -3.02
N GLU A 141 -13.84 -5.31 -3.38
CA GLU A 141 -13.89 -6.76 -3.52
C GLU A 141 -12.51 -7.37 -3.25
N GLY A 142 -12.46 -8.59 -2.72
CA GLY A 142 -11.23 -9.39 -2.66
C GLY A 142 -10.08 -8.69 -1.96
N PHE A 143 -10.33 -8.18 -0.75
CA PHE A 143 -9.42 -7.40 0.09
C PHE A 143 -9.08 -5.99 -0.41
N CYS A 144 -9.68 -5.53 -1.51
CA CYS A 144 -9.43 -4.21 -2.08
C CYS A 144 -10.61 -3.27 -1.75
N VAL A 145 -10.38 -2.31 -0.85
CA VAL A 145 -11.39 -1.28 -0.49
C VAL A 145 -11.43 -0.17 -1.55
N LEU A 146 -10.27 0.26 -2.03
CA LEU A 146 -10.13 1.26 -3.08
C LEU A 146 -9.14 0.73 -4.12
N ASN A 147 -9.33 1.11 -5.38
CA ASN A 147 -8.44 0.75 -6.46
C ASN A 147 -7.39 1.85 -6.62
N ASP A 148 -6.14 1.51 -6.35
CA ASP A 148 -5.01 2.44 -6.48
C ASP A 148 -4.26 2.32 -7.82
N VAL A 149 -4.66 1.39 -8.71
CA VAL A 149 -4.02 1.10 -10.01
C VAL A 149 -4.82 1.71 -11.16
#